data_AF-A0A2H3BDJ0-F1
#
_entry.id   AF-A0A2H3BDJ0-F1
#
_cell.length_a   1.000
_cell.length_b   1.000
_cell.length_c   1.000
_cell.angle_alpha   90.00
_cell.angle_beta   90.00
_cell.angle_gamma   90.00
#
_symmetry.space_group_name_H-M   'P 1'
#
loop_
_entity.id
_entity.type
_entity.pdbx_description
1 polymer ?
#
loop_
_entity_poly.entity_id
_entity_poly.type
_entity_poly.pdbx_seq_one_letter_code
_entity_poly.pdbx_strand_id
1 'polypeptide(L)'
;TSYTQTACATLFIYDILLLFPTEINYVWLPRPLHPRLLLFTFNRYSPLVDTVLTINWTLRKTATPALCRRFYSITGPFVLIGIFTSQVILMIRTYAIWDRRKAIFWCFVGTGILCFIPGVVCLAIALKTTQFITLPNDPGCINLSSSNIMAVSYILMLVTDTIVALLTLFKGIEHLRRSSHPFLTELYASGMLFYVCIFIISLANILVPVWVPSLTASLGCYQRIFHSVLCNRVML
;
A
#
# COMPACT_ATOMS: atom_id res chain seq x y z
N THR A 1 1.80 10.63 -16.65
CA THR A 1 1.96 10.67 -15.17
C THR A 1 0.86 11.48 -14.49
N SER A 2 0.47 12.65 -14.99
CA SER A 2 -0.61 13.43 -14.36
C SER A 2 -1.97 12.73 -14.41
N TYR A 3 -2.40 12.20 -15.57
CA TYR A 3 -3.68 11.48 -15.71
C TYR A 3 -3.78 10.24 -14.80
N THR A 4 -2.69 9.47 -14.64
CA THR A 4 -2.67 8.29 -13.78
C THR A 4 -2.80 8.67 -12.30
N GLN A 5 -2.18 9.77 -11.87
CA GLN A 5 -2.31 10.26 -10.50
C GLN A 5 -3.70 10.83 -10.21
N THR A 6 -4.33 11.50 -11.18
CA THR A 6 -5.72 11.93 -11.05
C THR A 6 -6.65 10.72 -10.96
N ALA A 7 -6.48 9.70 -11.81
CA ALA A 7 -7.25 8.47 -11.75
C ALA A 7 -7.10 7.73 -10.41
N CYS A 8 -5.87 7.64 -9.88
CA CYS A 8 -5.60 7.14 -8.54
C CYS A 8 -6.41 7.90 -7.47
N ALA A 9 -6.34 9.24 -7.48
CA ALA A 9 -7.06 10.06 -6.51
C ALA A 9 -8.58 9.88 -6.62
N THR A 10 -9.13 9.83 -7.84
CA THR A 10 -10.55 9.61 -8.07
C THR A 10 -11.01 8.25 -7.55
N LEU A 11 -10.27 7.17 -7.84
CA LEU A 11 -10.57 5.83 -7.33
C LEU A 11 -10.61 5.79 -5.79
N PHE A 12 -9.65 6.47 -5.16
CA PHE A 12 -9.56 6.51 -3.71
C PHE A 12 -10.68 7.33 -3.06
N ILE A 13 -11.00 8.51 -3.61
CA ILE A 13 -12.14 9.33 -3.15
C ILE A 13 -13.45 8.55 -3.31
N TYR A 14 -13.62 7.86 -4.43
CA TYR A 14 -14.78 7.03 -4.68
C TYR A 14 -14.94 5.90 -3.64
N ASP A 15 -13.85 5.23 -3.28
CA ASP A 15 -13.85 4.20 -2.22
C ASP A 15 -14.25 4.78 -0.86
N ILE A 16 -13.73 5.97 -0.49
CA ILE A 16 -14.10 6.67 0.74
C ILE A 16 -15.61 6.94 0.76
N LEU A 17 -16.14 7.55 -0.30
CA LEU A 17 -17.56 7.93 -0.37
C LEU A 17 -18.49 6.73 -0.26
N LEU A 18 -18.13 5.60 -0.88
CA LEU A 18 -18.92 4.37 -0.81
C LEU A 18 -18.95 3.76 0.58
N LEU A 19 -17.82 3.76 1.29
CA LEU A 19 -17.70 3.08 2.58
C LEU A 19 -18.07 4.00 3.77
N PHE A 20 -18.17 5.31 3.55
CA PHE A 20 -18.43 6.31 4.60
C PHE A 20 -19.71 6.03 5.44
N PRO A 21 -20.87 5.64 4.86
CA PRO A 21 -22.05 5.31 5.66
C PRO A 21 -21.82 4.12 6.59
N THR A 22 -21.11 3.11 6.10
CA THR A 22 -20.73 1.92 6.87
C THR A 22 -19.76 2.29 7.99
N GLU A 23 -18.78 3.15 7.71
CA GLU A 23 -17.84 3.64 8.73
C GLU A 23 -18.54 4.36 9.88
N ILE A 24 -19.52 5.22 9.58
CA ILE A 24 -20.27 5.92 10.63
C ILE A 24 -20.89 4.92 11.61
N ASN A 25 -21.53 3.88 11.08
CA ASN A 25 -22.25 2.90 11.89
C ASN A 25 -21.32 1.95 12.67
N TYR A 26 -20.23 1.48 12.05
CA TYR A 26 -19.38 0.43 12.63
C TYR A 26 -18.11 0.94 13.31
N VAL A 27 -17.64 2.13 12.95
CA VAL A 27 -16.34 2.68 13.41
C VAL A 27 -16.54 3.88 14.33
N TRP A 28 -17.43 4.80 13.98
CA TRP A 28 -17.58 6.08 14.69
C TRP A 28 -18.68 6.09 15.75
N LEU A 29 -19.77 5.34 15.56
CA LEU A 29 -20.85 5.22 16.55
C LEU A 29 -20.43 4.43 17.82
N PRO A 30 -19.72 3.29 17.73
CA PRO A 30 -19.33 2.52 18.92
C PRO A 30 -18.19 3.19 19.72
N ARG A 31 -18.41 3.43 21.02
CA ARG A 31 -17.55 4.28 21.90
C ARG A 31 -16.55 3.55 22.81
N PRO A 32 -15.66 2.69 22.31
CA PRO A 32 -14.32 2.70 22.87
C PRO A 32 -13.24 2.92 21.82
N LEU A 33 -12.37 3.90 22.09
CA LEU A 33 -11.14 4.13 21.36
C LEU A 33 -10.20 2.92 21.58
N HIS A 34 -10.20 1.98 20.64
CA HIS A 34 -9.25 0.87 20.64
C HIS A 34 -7.99 1.21 19.83
N PRO A 35 -6.81 0.66 20.16
CA PRO A 35 -5.59 0.87 19.37
C PRO A 35 -5.73 0.49 17.88
N ARG A 36 -6.61 -0.46 17.58
CA ARG A 36 -6.94 -0.88 16.21
C ARG A 36 -7.66 0.21 15.41
N LEU A 37 -8.43 1.07 16.09
CA LEU A 37 -9.11 2.22 15.50
C LEU A 37 -8.09 3.25 15.01
N LEU A 38 -7.04 3.52 15.79
CA LEU A 38 -5.97 4.44 15.38
C LEU A 38 -5.24 3.95 14.12
N LEU A 39 -4.92 2.65 14.06
CA LEU A 39 -4.32 2.02 12.88
C LEU A 39 -5.25 2.09 11.67
N PHE A 40 -6.55 1.84 11.86
CA PHE A 40 -7.57 1.95 10.82
C PHE A 40 -7.64 3.39 10.29
N THR A 41 -7.83 4.38 11.16
CA THR A 41 -7.92 5.79 10.79
C THR A 41 -6.66 6.26 10.08
N PHE A 42 -5.47 5.90 10.58
CA PHE A 42 -4.23 6.24 9.91
C PHE A 42 -4.14 5.60 8.53
N ASN A 43 -4.44 4.32 8.38
CA ASN A 43 -4.37 3.64 7.09
C ASN A 43 -5.40 4.17 6.08
N ARG A 44 -6.60 4.52 6.57
CA ARG A 44 -7.72 5.05 5.79
C ARG A 44 -7.47 6.45 5.28
N TYR A 45 -6.99 7.37 6.13
CA TYR A 45 -6.88 8.79 5.77
C TYR A 45 -5.47 9.22 5.38
N SER A 46 -4.43 8.44 5.67
CA SER A 46 -3.08 8.78 5.21
C SER A 46 -3.00 8.95 3.68
N PRO A 47 -3.59 8.09 2.82
CA PRO A 47 -3.47 8.29 1.37
C PRO A 47 -4.17 9.57 0.86
N LEU A 48 -5.07 10.19 1.65
CA LEU A 48 -5.61 11.53 1.33
C LEU A 48 -4.51 12.58 1.37
N VAL A 49 -3.66 12.54 2.38
CA VAL A 49 -2.54 13.47 2.51
C VAL A 49 -1.57 13.29 1.34
N ASP A 50 -1.25 12.05 0.98
CA ASP A 50 -0.41 11.73 -0.17
C ASP A 50 -1.00 12.26 -1.48
N THR A 51 -2.30 12.06 -1.71
CA THR A 51 -2.97 12.50 -2.94
C THR A 51 -3.08 14.02 -3.04
N VAL A 52 -3.39 14.73 -1.95
CA VAL A 52 -3.39 16.21 -1.95
C VAL A 52 -1.99 16.77 -2.23
N LEU A 53 -0.96 16.23 -1.58
CA LEU A 53 0.43 16.64 -1.81
C LEU A 53 0.83 16.38 -3.27
N THR A 54 0.45 15.23 -3.82
CA THR A 54 0.76 14.84 -5.20
C THR A 54 0.05 15.71 -6.23
N ILE A 55 -1.25 16.01 -6.04
CA ILE A 55 -2.01 16.88 -6.95
C ILE A 55 -1.42 18.29 -6.95
N ASN A 56 -1.18 18.87 -5.77
CA ASN A 56 -0.56 20.19 -5.64
C ASN A 56 0.81 20.23 -6.33
N TRP A 57 1.57 19.13 -6.26
CA TRP A 57 2.83 18.99 -6.95
C TRP A 57 2.68 18.95 -8.48
N THR A 58 1.77 18.13 -9.02
CA THR A 58 1.56 18.02 -10.48
C THR A 58 1.04 19.29 -11.15
N LEU A 59 0.31 20.13 -10.41
CA LEU A 59 -0.24 21.38 -10.93
C LEU A 59 0.81 22.50 -11.00
N ARG A 60 2.01 22.31 -10.41
CA ARG A 60 3.10 23.29 -10.49
C ARG A 60 3.80 23.22 -11.84
N LYS A 61 3.66 24.29 -12.63
CA LYS A 61 4.26 24.42 -13.98
C LYS A 61 5.78 24.54 -14.00
N THR A 62 6.42 24.91 -12.88
CA THR A 62 7.88 25.06 -12.77
C THR A 62 8.42 24.15 -11.67
N ALA A 63 8.90 22.97 -12.04
CA ALA A 63 9.59 22.07 -11.13
C ALA A 63 11.10 22.30 -11.24
N THR A 64 11.76 22.55 -10.10
CA THR A 64 13.23 22.47 -10.01
C THR A 64 13.63 21.12 -9.40
N PRO A 65 14.81 20.56 -9.75
CA PRO A 65 15.31 19.33 -9.15
C PRO A 65 15.38 19.35 -7.60
N ALA A 66 15.66 20.52 -7.02
CA ALA A 66 15.70 20.70 -5.57
C ALA A 66 14.32 20.55 -4.92
N LEU A 67 13.27 21.09 -5.57
CA LEU A 67 11.90 20.93 -5.11
C LEU A 67 11.41 19.48 -5.28
N CYS A 68 11.80 18.80 -6.37
CA CYS A 68 11.52 17.36 -6.58
C CYS A 68 12.10 16.50 -5.44
N ARG A 69 13.35 16.76 -5.06
CA ARG A 69 14.02 16.06 -3.96
C ARG A 69 13.31 16.30 -2.63
N ARG A 70 12.90 17.54 -2.36
CA ARG A 70 12.15 17.88 -1.14
C ARG A 70 10.80 17.17 -1.08
N PHE A 71 10.07 17.15 -2.20
CA PHE A 71 8.80 16.44 -2.31
C PHE A 71 8.96 14.93 -2.06
N TYR A 72 9.96 14.30 -2.70
CA TYR A 72 10.26 12.89 -2.50
C TYR A 72 10.71 12.57 -1.07
N SER A 73 11.44 13.48 -0.42
CA SER A 73 11.83 13.34 0.99
C SER A 73 10.67 13.41 1.98
N ILE A 74 9.56 14.05 1.62
CA ILE A 74 8.35 14.14 2.45
C ILE A 74 7.44 12.94 2.17
N THR A 75 7.17 12.67 0.88
CA THR A 75 6.22 11.63 0.47
C THR A 75 6.78 10.22 0.62
N GLY A 76 8.06 9.99 0.37
CA GLY A 76 8.69 8.67 0.47
C GLY A 76 8.49 7.99 1.83
N PRO A 77 8.85 8.64 2.95
CA PRO A 77 8.64 8.08 4.29
C PRO A 77 7.15 7.83 4.60
N PHE A 78 6.28 8.74 4.17
CA PHE A 78 4.85 8.64 4.43
C PHE A 78 4.19 7.48 3.67
N VAL A 79 4.60 7.27 2.41
CA VAL A 79 4.23 6.10 1.60
C VAL A 79 4.78 4.81 2.21
N LEU A 80 6.01 4.81 2.72
CA LEU A 80 6.59 3.63 3.38
C LEU A 80 5.81 3.26 4.65
N ILE A 81 5.58 4.24 5.54
CA ILE A 81 4.95 4.01 6.85
C ILE A 81 3.53 3.45 6.70
N GLY A 82 2.72 3.98 5.80
CA GLY A 82 1.35 3.46 5.67
C GLY A 82 1.22 2.17 4.84
N ILE A 83 2.17 1.84 3.94
CA ILE A 83 2.20 0.47 3.38
C ILE A 83 2.55 -0.50 4.50
N PHE A 84 3.55 -0.18 5.32
CA PHE A 84 3.89 -1.00 6.48
C PHE A 84 2.72 -1.12 7.47
N THR A 85 1.97 -0.04 7.68
CA THR A 85 0.75 -0.07 8.50
C THR A 85 -0.31 -1.01 7.92
N SER A 86 -0.54 -0.98 6.60
CA SER A 86 -1.42 -1.93 5.91
C SER A 86 -0.98 -3.39 6.11
N GLN A 87 0.32 -3.67 5.96
CA GLN A 87 0.86 -5.01 6.17
C GLN A 87 0.67 -5.50 7.62
N VAL A 88 0.94 -4.65 8.61
CA VAL A 88 0.74 -4.98 10.02
C VAL A 88 -0.73 -5.31 10.30
N ILE A 89 -1.67 -4.55 9.73
CA ILE A 89 -3.11 -4.82 9.84
C ILE A 89 -3.46 -6.21 9.28
N LEU A 90 -2.96 -6.54 8.08
CA LEU A 90 -3.19 -7.85 7.45
C LEU A 90 -2.56 -8.99 8.28
N MET A 91 -1.36 -8.79 8.83
CA MET A 91 -0.70 -9.76 9.72
C MET A 91 -1.49 -9.97 11.01
N ILE A 92 -1.97 -8.91 11.68
CA ILE A 92 -2.79 -9.01 12.90
C ILE A 92 -4.07 -9.81 12.63
N ARG A 93 -4.72 -9.57 11.48
CA ARG A 93 -5.92 -10.33 11.07
C ARG A 93 -5.60 -11.80 10.86
N THR A 94 -4.55 -12.09 10.09
CA THR A 94 -4.14 -13.47 9.79
C THR A 94 -3.77 -14.21 11.07
N TYR A 95 -3.11 -13.53 12.01
CA TYR A 95 -2.80 -14.07 13.32
C TYR A 95 -4.04 -14.40 14.15
N ALA A 96 -5.09 -13.57 14.07
CA ALA A 96 -6.36 -13.86 14.72
C ALA A 96 -7.09 -15.05 14.09
N ILE A 97 -7.06 -15.21 12.76
CA ILE A 97 -7.64 -16.35 12.03
C ILE A 97 -6.95 -17.67 12.43
N TRP A 98 -5.67 -17.61 12.78
CA TRP A 98 -4.88 -18.74 13.23
C TRP A 98 -4.92 -18.98 14.75
N ASP A 99 -5.96 -18.48 15.42
CA ASP A 99 -6.20 -18.69 16.85
C ASP A 99 -4.99 -18.30 17.73
N ARG A 100 -4.30 -17.21 17.34
CA ARG A 100 -3.17 -16.62 18.07
C ARG A 100 -2.00 -17.57 18.33
N ARG A 101 -1.71 -18.49 17.41
CA ARG A 101 -0.55 -19.40 17.52
C ARG A 101 0.79 -18.66 17.52
N LYS A 102 1.59 -18.84 18.58
CA LYS A 102 2.90 -18.19 18.76
C LYS A 102 3.86 -18.35 17.58
N ALA A 103 3.83 -19.49 16.88
CA ALA A 103 4.68 -19.72 15.70
C ALA A 103 4.44 -18.69 14.58
N ILE A 104 3.17 -18.33 14.35
CA ILE A 104 2.79 -17.36 13.31
C ILE A 104 3.11 -15.94 13.74
N PHE A 105 2.97 -15.65 15.04
CA PHE A 105 3.42 -14.37 15.59
C PHE A 105 4.92 -14.15 15.31
N TRP A 106 5.77 -15.11 15.65
CA TRP A 106 7.22 -15.00 15.40
C TRP A 106 7.56 -14.97 13.92
N CYS A 107 6.82 -15.71 13.08
CA CYS A 107 6.93 -15.61 11.63
C CYS A 107 6.67 -14.18 11.14
N PHE A 108 5.56 -13.56 11.56
CA PHE A 108 5.20 -12.19 11.16
C PHE A 108 6.15 -11.12 11.71
N VAL A 109 6.63 -11.29 12.94
CA VAL A 109 7.68 -10.41 13.49
C VAL A 109 8.95 -10.50 12.64
N GLY A 110 9.37 -11.73 12.29
CA GLY A 110 10.53 -11.95 11.43
C GLY A 110 10.38 -11.33 10.04
N THR A 111 9.26 -11.61 9.34
CA THR A 111 9.01 -11.04 8.01
C THR A 111 8.83 -9.53 8.04
N GLY A 112 8.19 -8.99 9.09
CA GLY A 112 7.99 -7.56 9.26
C GLY A 112 9.32 -6.81 9.42
N ILE A 113 10.22 -7.32 10.27
CA ILE A 113 11.57 -6.76 10.43
C ILE A 113 12.37 -6.87 9.13
N LEU A 114 12.31 -8.04 8.49
CA LEU A 114 13.01 -8.31 7.24
C LEU A 114 12.52 -7.43 6.08
N CYS A 115 11.27 -6.99 6.08
CA CYS A 115 10.74 -6.07 5.07
C CYS A 115 10.98 -4.60 5.43
N PHE A 116 10.76 -4.23 6.69
CA PHE A 116 10.80 -2.83 7.11
C PHE A 116 12.23 -2.25 7.10
N ILE A 117 13.21 -2.97 7.65
CA ILE A 117 14.59 -2.46 7.73
C ILE A 117 15.16 -2.20 6.33
N PRO A 118 15.11 -3.16 5.38
CA PRO A 118 15.57 -2.91 4.02
C PRO A 118 14.76 -1.82 3.32
N GLY A 119 13.45 -1.72 3.56
CA GLY A 119 12.62 -0.63 3.01
C GLY A 119 13.10 0.75 3.44
N VAL A 120 13.41 0.94 4.73
CA VAL A 120 13.98 2.20 5.26
C VAL A 120 15.37 2.47 4.69
N VAL A 121 16.23 1.46 4.64
CA VAL A 121 17.59 1.59 4.09
C VAL A 121 17.54 1.95 2.61
N CYS A 122 16.71 1.27 1.82
CA CYS A 122 16.54 1.55 0.40
C CYS A 122 16.02 2.95 0.15
N LEU A 123 15.04 3.42 0.94
CA LEU A 123 14.55 4.79 0.86
C LEU A 123 15.64 5.81 1.22
N ALA A 124 16.42 5.56 2.27
CA ALA A 124 17.50 6.45 2.68
C ALA A 124 18.61 6.54 1.61
N ILE A 125 18.95 5.42 0.97
CA ILE A 125 19.91 5.41 -0.15
C ILE A 125 19.30 6.15 -1.34
N ALA A 126 18.05 5.86 -1.70
CA ALA A 126 17.36 6.52 -2.80
C ALA A 126 17.31 8.05 -2.60
N LEU A 127 17.06 8.54 -1.40
CA LEU A 127 17.06 9.98 -1.10
C LEU A 127 18.41 10.66 -1.36
N LYS A 128 19.51 9.92 -1.20
CA LYS A 128 20.88 10.44 -1.44
C LYS A 128 21.31 10.30 -2.90
N THR A 129 21.01 9.18 -3.52
CA THR A 129 21.55 8.81 -4.85
C THR A 129 20.66 9.24 -6.01
N THR A 130 19.38 9.52 -5.78
CA THR A 130 18.45 9.86 -6.86
C THR A 130 18.74 11.25 -7.42
N GLN A 131 19.02 11.27 -8.72
CA GLN A 131 19.05 12.48 -9.54
C GLN A 131 17.66 12.69 -10.15
N PHE A 132 17.14 13.90 -9.99
CA PHE A 132 15.86 14.33 -10.55
C PHE A 132 16.13 15.23 -11.74
N ILE A 133 15.57 14.90 -12.90
CA ILE A 133 15.55 15.81 -14.05
C ILE A 133 14.15 16.38 -14.23
N THR A 134 14.09 17.61 -14.73
CA THR A 134 12.85 18.31 -15.08
C THR A 134 12.92 18.68 -16.56
N LEU A 135 11.87 18.38 -17.32
CA LEU A 135 11.80 18.73 -18.74
C LEU A 135 11.06 20.08 -18.88
N PRO A 136 11.52 20.99 -19.78
CA PRO A 136 10.94 22.34 -19.91
C PRO A 136 9.44 22.39 -20.23
N ASN A 137 8.88 21.32 -20.82
CA ASN A 137 7.49 21.25 -21.28
C ASN A 137 6.67 20.12 -20.63
N ASP A 138 7.23 19.36 -19.68
CA ASP A 138 6.55 18.21 -19.09
C ASP A 138 6.35 18.42 -17.57
N PRO A 139 5.11 18.52 -17.07
CA PRO A 139 4.86 18.68 -15.64
C PRO A 139 5.23 17.38 -14.91
N GLY A 140 6.41 17.37 -14.28
CA GLY A 140 6.83 16.24 -13.45
C GLY A 140 8.32 16.19 -13.14
N CYS A 141 8.67 15.29 -12.23
CA CYS A 141 10.06 14.91 -11.94
C CYS A 141 10.30 13.50 -12.44
N ILE A 142 11.36 13.29 -13.22
CA ILE A 142 11.77 11.95 -13.64
C ILE A 142 12.92 11.48 -12.76
N ASN A 143 12.76 10.29 -12.18
CA ASN A 143 13.79 9.62 -11.39
C ASN A 143 14.64 8.74 -12.32
N LEU A 144 15.92 9.08 -12.49
CA LEU A 144 16.82 8.36 -13.41
C LEU A 144 17.62 7.22 -12.75
N SER A 145 17.83 7.24 -11.43
CA SER A 145 18.93 6.45 -10.83
C SER A 145 18.53 5.43 -9.75
N SER A 146 17.25 5.30 -9.39
CA SER A 146 16.82 4.54 -8.19
C SER A 146 16.17 3.18 -8.47
N SER A 147 16.09 2.76 -9.75
CA SER A 147 15.27 1.62 -10.19
C SER A 147 15.64 0.31 -9.46
N ASN A 148 16.93 -0.05 -9.41
CA ASN A 148 17.36 -1.33 -8.86
C ASN A 148 17.17 -1.41 -7.33
N ILE A 149 17.41 -0.30 -6.62
CA ILE A 149 17.30 -0.26 -5.14
C ILE A 149 15.83 -0.34 -4.72
N MET A 150 14.96 0.35 -5.45
CA MET A 150 13.51 0.28 -5.18
C MET A 150 12.93 -1.09 -5.56
N ALA A 151 13.45 -1.75 -6.60
CA ALA A 151 13.04 -3.10 -6.97
C ALA A 151 13.25 -4.11 -5.84
N VAL A 152 14.38 -4.02 -5.11
CA VAL A 152 14.63 -4.87 -3.93
C VAL A 152 13.53 -4.70 -2.87
N SER A 153 13.15 -3.46 -2.56
CA SER A 153 12.06 -3.18 -1.62
C SER A 153 10.73 -3.76 -2.09
N TYR A 154 10.40 -3.64 -3.37
CA TYR A 154 9.16 -4.21 -3.93
C TYR A 154 9.16 -5.75 -3.94
N ILE A 155 10.32 -6.39 -4.16
CA ILE A 155 10.45 -7.85 -4.07
C ILE A 155 10.19 -8.32 -2.64
N LEU A 156 10.81 -7.68 -1.64
CA LEU A 156 10.59 -8.01 -0.23
C LEU A 156 9.13 -7.80 0.19
N MET A 157 8.50 -6.73 -0.32
CA MET A 157 7.08 -6.47 -0.13
C MET A 157 6.20 -7.59 -0.69
N LEU A 158 6.46 -7.98 -1.94
CA LEU A 158 5.75 -9.07 -2.63
C LEU A 158 5.88 -10.39 -1.87
N VAL A 159 7.07 -10.73 -1.41
CA VAL A 159 7.32 -11.93 -0.58
C VAL A 159 6.49 -11.88 0.71
N THR A 160 6.44 -10.73 1.37
CA THR A 160 5.67 -10.58 2.62
C THR A 160 4.16 -10.70 2.35
N ASP A 161 3.66 -10.02 1.33
CA ASP A 161 2.24 -10.04 0.94
C ASP A 161 1.80 -11.46 0.53
N THR A 162 2.65 -12.18 -0.21
CA THR A 162 2.38 -13.57 -0.60
C THR A 162 2.34 -14.53 0.59
N ILE A 163 3.26 -14.40 1.56
CA ILE A 163 3.23 -15.22 2.78
C ILE A 163 1.92 -15.01 3.56
N VAL A 164 1.55 -13.74 3.78
CA VAL A 164 0.31 -13.39 4.52
C VAL A 164 -0.92 -13.91 3.78
N ALA A 165 -0.97 -13.74 2.46
CA ALA A 165 -2.10 -14.21 1.65
C ALA A 165 -2.20 -15.73 1.60
N LEU A 166 -1.10 -16.46 1.45
CA LEU A 166 -1.10 -17.93 1.47
C LEU A 166 -1.58 -18.47 2.83
N LEU A 167 -1.11 -17.88 3.94
CA LEU A 167 -1.56 -18.26 5.28
C LEU A 167 -3.04 -17.95 5.51
N THR A 168 -3.52 -16.82 4.97
CA THR A 168 -4.95 -16.44 5.03
C THR A 168 -5.80 -17.39 4.20
N LEU A 169 -5.36 -17.70 2.97
CA LEU A 169 -6.09 -18.56 2.03
C LEU A 169 -6.14 -20.00 2.53
N PHE A 170 -5.01 -20.55 2.99
CA PHE A 170 -4.94 -21.91 3.50
C PHE A 170 -5.94 -22.11 4.64
N LYS A 171 -5.94 -21.20 5.61
CA LYS A 171 -6.86 -21.28 6.77
C LYS A 171 -8.30 -20.98 6.38
N GLY A 172 -8.49 -20.12 5.39
CA GLY A 172 -9.81 -19.82 4.82
C GLY A 172 -10.46 -21.02 4.13
N ILE A 173 -9.71 -21.73 3.29
CA ILE A 173 -10.17 -22.95 2.64
C ILE A 173 -10.45 -24.04 3.69
N GLU A 174 -9.60 -24.18 4.71
CA GLU A 174 -9.85 -25.11 5.82
C GLU A 174 -11.19 -24.80 6.52
N HIS A 175 -11.49 -23.53 6.77
CA HIS A 175 -12.74 -23.11 7.39
C HIS A 175 -13.95 -23.32 6.48
N LEU A 176 -13.82 -22.99 5.19
CA LEU A 176 -14.89 -23.15 4.19
C LEU A 176 -15.23 -24.63 3.93
N ARG A 177 -14.23 -25.51 4.00
CA ARG A 177 -14.41 -26.96 3.89
C ARG A 177 -15.15 -27.54 5.11
N ARG A 178 -15.07 -26.89 6.27
CA ARG A 178 -15.78 -27.30 7.50
C ARG A 178 -17.17 -26.65 7.63
N SER A 179 -17.36 -25.47 7.06
CA SER A 179 -18.61 -24.70 7.13
C SER A 179 -18.90 -24.00 5.80
N SER A 180 -19.91 -24.46 5.06
CA SER A 180 -20.30 -23.91 3.75
C SER A 180 -21.37 -22.81 3.90
N HIS A 181 -21.06 -21.72 4.60
CA HIS A 181 -21.96 -20.57 4.64
C HIS A 181 -21.74 -19.71 3.37
N PRO A 182 -22.79 -19.35 2.60
CA PRO A 182 -22.65 -18.60 1.34
C PRO A 182 -21.92 -17.26 1.52
N PHE A 183 -22.15 -16.57 2.64
CA PHE A 183 -21.45 -15.33 3.02
C PHE A 183 -19.92 -15.49 3.12
N LEU A 184 -19.44 -16.60 3.67
CA LEU A 184 -17.99 -16.86 3.77
C LEU A 184 -17.39 -17.07 2.37
N THR A 185 -18.11 -17.72 1.47
CA THR A 185 -17.64 -18.00 0.10
C THR A 185 -17.47 -16.70 -0.69
N GLU A 186 -18.45 -15.80 -0.60
CA GLU A 186 -18.41 -14.50 -1.29
C GLU A 186 -17.32 -13.57 -0.73
N LEU A 187 -17.13 -13.59 0.60
CA LEU A 187 -16.06 -12.84 1.27
C LEU A 187 -14.66 -13.32 0.82
N TYR A 188 -14.46 -14.64 0.71
CA TYR A 188 -13.18 -15.19 0.25
C TYR A 188 -12.94 -14.94 -1.25
N ALA A 189 -13.96 -15.07 -2.09
CA ALA A 189 -13.86 -14.77 -3.52
C ALA A 189 -13.48 -13.30 -3.76
N SER A 190 -14.12 -12.39 -3.05
CA SER A 190 -13.81 -10.95 -3.12
C SER A 190 -12.39 -10.67 -2.62
N GLY A 191 -12.00 -11.23 -1.46
CA GLY A 191 -10.65 -11.07 -0.91
C GLY A 191 -9.53 -11.60 -1.82
N MET A 192 -9.78 -12.72 -2.51
CA MET A 192 -8.85 -13.31 -3.49
C MET A 192 -8.62 -12.41 -4.70
N LEU A 193 -9.69 -11.80 -5.25
CA LEU A 193 -9.57 -10.88 -6.38
C LEU A 193 -8.68 -9.68 -6.04
N PHE A 194 -8.87 -9.08 -4.87
CA PHE A 194 -8.02 -7.96 -4.44
C PHE A 194 -6.55 -8.36 -4.24
N TYR A 195 -6.31 -9.57 -3.71
CA TYR A 195 -4.95 -10.07 -3.57
C TYR A 195 -4.26 -10.26 -4.93
N VAL A 196 -4.96 -10.84 -5.92
CA VAL A 196 -4.44 -10.98 -7.29
C VAL A 196 -4.12 -9.62 -7.88
N CYS A 197 -4.97 -8.62 -7.66
CA CYS A 197 -4.68 -7.24 -8.09
C CYS A 197 -3.40 -6.68 -7.46
N ILE A 198 -3.21 -6.81 -6.14
CA ILE A 198 -1.98 -6.34 -5.46
C ILE A 198 -0.76 -7.09 -5.98
N PHE A 199 -0.86 -8.40 -6.20
CA PHE A 199 0.23 -9.20 -6.75
C PHE A 199 0.65 -8.69 -8.14
N ILE A 200 -0.32 -8.47 -9.04
CA ILE A 200 -0.07 -7.95 -10.39
C ILE A 200 0.57 -6.56 -10.32
N ILE A 201 0.08 -5.66 -9.48
CA ILE A 201 0.62 -4.30 -9.34
C ILE A 201 2.03 -4.34 -8.74
N SER A 202 2.28 -5.21 -7.76
CA SER A 202 3.61 -5.39 -7.17
C SER A 202 4.59 -5.93 -8.19
N LEU A 203 4.18 -6.90 -9.01
CA LEU A 203 4.98 -7.43 -10.10
C LEU A 203 5.25 -6.36 -11.17
N ALA A 204 4.25 -5.55 -11.52
CA ALA A 204 4.41 -4.42 -12.43
C ALA A 204 5.41 -3.38 -11.87
N ASN A 205 5.38 -3.11 -10.55
CA ASN A 205 6.37 -2.22 -9.90
C ASN A 205 7.81 -2.76 -9.95
N ILE A 206 8.00 -4.06 -10.15
CA ILE A 206 9.34 -4.68 -10.31
C ILE A 206 9.77 -4.67 -11.78
N LEU A 207 8.87 -5.06 -12.69
CA LEU A 207 9.20 -5.30 -14.10
C LEU A 207 9.18 -4.02 -14.95
N VAL A 208 8.19 -3.15 -14.76
CA VAL A 208 7.99 -1.96 -15.62
C VAL A 208 9.15 -0.97 -15.55
N PRO A 209 9.79 -0.71 -14.39
CA PRO A 209 10.93 0.21 -14.33
C PRO A 209 12.16 -0.22 -15.15
N VAL A 210 12.26 -1.50 -15.55
CA VAL A 210 13.33 -1.99 -16.45
C VAL A 210 13.15 -1.45 -17.87
N TRP A 211 11.90 -1.27 -18.30
CA TRP A 211 11.56 -0.87 -19.66
C TRP A 211 11.17 0.61 -19.75
N VAL A 212 10.42 1.10 -18.75
CA VAL A 212 9.83 2.45 -18.74
C VAL A 212 9.95 3.06 -17.33
N PRO A 213 11.10 3.66 -16.97
CA PRO A 213 11.34 4.24 -15.64
C PRO A 213 10.34 5.35 -15.23
N SER A 214 9.73 6.03 -16.21
CA SER A 214 8.77 7.11 -16.00
C SER A 214 7.44 6.66 -15.39
N LEU A 215 7.10 5.36 -15.46
CA LEU A 215 5.86 4.82 -14.89
C LEU A 215 5.96 4.46 -13.39
N THR A 216 7.17 4.38 -12.83
CA THR A 216 7.43 3.91 -11.46
C THR A 216 6.62 4.66 -10.41
N ALA A 217 6.53 5.99 -10.53
CA ALA A 217 5.76 6.81 -9.59
C ALA A 217 4.24 6.58 -9.67
N SER A 218 3.74 6.23 -10.86
CA SER A 218 2.30 5.94 -11.05
C SER A 218 1.95 4.59 -10.43
N LEU A 219 2.76 3.57 -10.70
CA LEU A 219 2.56 2.21 -10.16
C LEU A 219 2.69 2.16 -8.63
N GLY A 220 3.59 2.95 -8.05
CA GLY A 220 3.70 3.09 -6.59
C GLY A 220 2.46 3.71 -5.96
N CYS A 221 1.80 4.66 -6.64
CA CYS A 221 0.56 5.28 -6.17
C CYS A 221 -0.59 4.26 -6.15
N TYR A 222 -0.75 3.46 -7.21
CA TYR A 222 -1.73 2.37 -7.22
C TYR A 222 -1.43 1.37 -6.09
N GLN A 223 -0.18 0.91 -5.95
CA GLN A 223 0.20 -0.02 -4.88
C GLN A 223 -0.24 0.48 -3.50
N ARG A 224 0.01 1.77 -3.20
CA ARG A 224 -0.37 2.36 -1.91
C ARG A 224 -1.89 2.38 -1.71
N ILE A 225 -2.65 2.79 -2.72
CA ILE A 225 -4.11 2.89 -2.63
C ILE A 225 -4.71 1.50 -2.47
N PHE A 226 -4.30 0.52 -3.27
CA PHE A 226 -4.81 -0.83 -3.18
C PHE A 226 -4.50 -1.49 -1.83
N HIS A 227 -3.33 -1.24 -1.24
CA HIS A 227 -3.02 -1.68 0.13
C HIS A 227 -3.99 -1.09 1.17
N SER A 228 -4.28 0.22 1.11
CA SER A 228 -5.25 0.85 2.00
C SER A 228 -6.67 0.31 1.78
N VAL A 229 -7.15 0.29 0.53
CA VAL A 229 -8.50 -0.16 0.16
C VAL A 229 -8.73 -1.62 0.58
N LEU A 230 -7.76 -2.51 0.33
CA LEU A 230 -7.85 -3.91 0.75
C LEU A 230 -8.03 -4.02 2.26
N CYS A 231 -7.21 -3.31 3.05
CA CYS A 231 -7.33 -3.33 4.49
C CYS A 231 -8.71 -2.82 4.97
N ASN A 232 -9.24 -1.77 4.34
CA ASN A 232 -10.50 -1.17 4.75
C ASN A 232 -11.71 -2.06 4.45
N ARG A 233 -11.80 -2.62 3.24
CA ARG A 233 -12.90 -3.51 2.82
C ARG A 233 -12.93 -4.84 3.56
N VAL A 234 -11.79 -5.24 4.11
CA VAL A 234 -11.64 -6.43 4.92
C VAL A 234 -12.05 -6.20 6.38
N MET A 235 -11.98 -4.95 6.86
CA MET A 235 -12.28 -4.59 8.25
C MET A 235 -13.73 -4.14 8.49
N LEU A 236 -14.39 -3.59 7.46
CA LEU A 236 -15.81 -3.22 7.43
C LEU A 236 -16.66 -4.42 6.99
#